data_AF-A0A9X1B4D9-F1
#
_entry.id   AF-A0A9X1B4D9-F1
#
_cell.length_a   1.000
_cell.length_b   1.000
_cell.length_c   1.000
_cell.angle_alpha   90.00
_cell.angle_beta   90.00
_cell.angle_gamma   90.00
#
_symmetry.space_group_name_H-M   'P 1'
#
loop_
_entity.id
_entity.type
_entity.pdbx_description
1 polymer ?
#
loop_
_entity_poly.entity_id
_entity_poly.type
_entity_poly.pdbx_seq_one_letter_code
_entity_poly.pdbx_strand_id
1 'polypeptide(L)'
;MVRKVQRFVTSLLLPVDAGRRGDCNRCGACCKLPYPCPFLRVDAEGLSSCAVYYARPPSCRKYPRTVSENVTPATCGYYFVDVTEIGRAQPATEQAGG
;
A
#
# COMPACT_ATOMS: atom_id res chain seq x y z
N MET A 1 10.48 -13.23 20.36
CA MET A 1 9.46 -13.97 19.57
C MET A 1 8.12 -13.23 19.48
N VAL A 2 7.63 -12.60 20.55
CA VAL A 2 6.35 -11.87 20.61
C VAL A 2 6.11 -10.88 19.45
N ARG A 3 7.11 -10.06 19.09
CA ARG A 3 7.01 -9.08 17.99
C ARG A 3 6.82 -9.69 16.58
N LYS A 4 7.31 -10.92 16.34
CA LYS A 4 7.17 -11.60 15.04
C LYS A 4 5.76 -12.18 14.88
N VAL A 5 5.24 -12.80 15.95
CA VAL A 5 3.85 -13.28 16.01
C VAL A 5 2.88 -12.10 15.91
N GLN A 6 3.16 -11.01 16.63
CA GLN A 6 2.38 -9.78 16.57
C GLN A 6 2.34 -9.24 15.12
N ARG A 7 3.47 -9.11 14.42
CA ARG A 7 3.50 -8.67 13.01
C ARG A 7 2.70 -9.58 12.06
N PHE A 8 2.75 -10.90 12.28
CA PHE A 8 2.01 -11.85 11.45
C PHE A 8 0.50 -11.74 11.67
N VAL A 9 0.07 -11.68 12.93
CA VAL A 9 -1.34 -11.52 13.32
C VAL A 9 -1.87 -10.15 12.88
N THR A 10 -1.10 -9.07 13.03
CA THR A 10 -1.52 -7.74 12.59
C THR A 10 -1.62 -7.64 11.07
N SER A 11 -0.75 -8.33 10.32
CA SER A 11 -0.86 -8.39 8.85
C SER A 11 -2.14 -9.10 8.39
N LEU A 12 -2.61 -10.10 9.14
CA LEU A 12 -3.84 -10.82 8.82
C LEU A 12 -5.10 -10.07 9.29
N LEU A 13 -5.12 -9.60 10.54
CA LEU A 13 -6.33 -9.13 11.21
C LEU A 13 -6.51 -7.61 11.20
N LEU A 14 -5.45 -6.80 11.15
CA LEU A 14 -5.64 -5.36 11.22
C LEU A 14 -6.06 -4.79 9.85
N PRO A 15 -7.04 -3.86 9.84
CA PRO A 15 -7.42 -3.14 8.65
C PRO A 15 -6.27 -2.24 8.18
N VAL A 16 -6.31 -1.92 6.89
CA VAL A 16 -5.51 -0.86 6.31
C VAL A 16 -6.04 0.49 6.79
N ASP A 17 -5.15 1.44 7.01
CA ASP A 17 -5.50 2.81 7.40
C ASP A 17 -6.51 3.42 6.43
N ALA A 18 -7.59 3.98 6.97
CA ALA A 18 -8.67 4.58 6.19
C ALA A 18 -8.21 5.80 5.37
N GLY A 19 -7.08 6.43 5.75
CA GLY A 19 -6.43 7.51 5.02
C GLY A 19 -5.53 7.05 3.88
N ARG A 20 -5.30 5.73 3.68
CA ARG A 20 -4.41 5.23 2.61
C ARG A 20 -5.00 5.48 1.23
N ARG A 21 -4.21 6.05 0.33
CA ARG A 21 -4.55 6.34 -1.07
C ARG A 21 -3.42 5.92 -2.01
N GLY A 22 -3.73 5.92 -3.31
CA GLY A 22 -2.81 5.49 -4.36
C GLY A 22 -2.78 3.97 -4.55
N ASP A 23 -1.86 3.53 -5.41
CA ASP A 23 -1.73 2.14 -5.85
C ASP A 23 -0.26 1.72 -5.96
N CYS A 24 -0.03 0.41 -6.13
CA CYS A 24 1.31 -0.11 -6.39
C CYS A 24 1.84 0.41 -7.74
N ASN A 25 2.79 1.33 -7.70
CA ASN A 25 3.46 1.93 -8.88
C ASN A 25 4.63 1.10 -9.42
N ARG A 26 4.76 -0.18 -9.03
CA ARG A 26 5.82 -1.08 -9.52
C ARG A 26 7.26 -0.62 -9.26
N CYS A 27 7.50 0.20 -8.22
CA CYS A 27 8.84 0.63 -7.82
C CYS A 27 9.76 -0.50 -7.30
N GLY A 28 9.17 -1.60 -6.81
CA GLY A 28 9.90 -2.78 -6.33
C GLY A 28 10.65 -2.62 -5.01
N ALA A 29 10.66 -1.43 -4.40
CA ALA A 29 11.41 -1.16 -3.17
C ALA A 29 10.94 -2.05 -2.00
N CYS A 30 9.63 -2.17 -1.79
CA CYS A 30 9.07 -3.04 -0.76
C CYS A 30 9.26 -4.54 -1.04
N CYS A 31 9.36 -4.94 -2.31
CA CYS A 31 9.62 -6.34 -2.71
C CYS A 31 11.06 -6.78 -2.43
N LYS A 32 11.97 -5.84 -2.16
CA LYS A 32 13.38 -6.11 -1.85
C LYS A 32 13.66 -6.18 -0.34
N LEU A 33 12.64 -5.93 0.50
CA LEU A 33 12.80 -5.78 1.93
C LEU A 33 12.19 -6.94 2.73
N PRO A 34 12.85 -7.38 3.83
CA PRO A 34 14.26 -7.13 4.15
C PRO A 34 15.22 -7.92 3.24
N TYR A 35 14.70 -8.92 2.53
CA TYR A 35 15.43 -9.71 1.55
C TYR A 35 14.71 -9.65 0.20
N PRO A 36 15.43 -9.79 -0.93
CA PRO A 36 14.82 -9.87 -2.25
C PRO A 36 13.77 -10.97 -2.34
N CYS A 37 12.53 -10.61 -2.67
CA CYS A 37 11.46 -11.58 -2.87
C CYS A 37 11.82 -12.51 -4.04
N PRO A 38 11.74 -13.84 -3.88
CA PRO A 38 12.08 -14.79 -4.96
C PRO A 38 11.10 -14.72 -6.15
N PHE A 39 9.93 -14.11 -5.97
CA PHE A 39 8.92 -13.91 -7.01
C PHE A 39 9.01 -12.54 -7.70
N LEU A 40 9.96 -11.69 -7.31
CA LEU A 40 10.21 -10.42 -7.98
C LEU A 40 10.80 -10.67 -9.37
N ARG A 41 10.24 -10.02 -10.38
CA ARG A 41 10.72 -9.98 -11.76
C ARG A 41 10.89 -8.52 -12.17
N VAL A 42 11.65 -8.30 -13.23
CA VAL A 42 11.81 -6.99 -13.85
C VAL A 42 11.41 -7.16 -15.31
N ASP A 43 10.55 -6.28 -15.82
CA ASP A 43 10.16 -6.30 -17.24
C ASP A 43 11.22 -5.63 -18.13
N ALA A 44 10.95 -5.58 -19.44
CA ALA A 44 11.88 -5.01 -20.42
C ALA A 44 12.08 -3.50 -20.21
N GLU A 45 11.09 -2.84 -19.61
CA GLU A 45 11.07 -1.41 -19.29
C GLU A 45 11.77 -1.09 -17.96
N GLY A 46 12.26 -2.11 -17.24
CA GLY A 46 12.95 -1.93 -15.96
C GLY A 46 12.02 -1.80 -14.74
N LEU A 47 10.71 -1.99 -14.90
CA LEU A 47 9.72 -1.93 -13.83
C LEU A 47 9.55 -3.29 -13.13
N SER A 48 9.27 -3.23 -11.83
CA SER A 48 9.11 -4.45 -11.04
C SER A 48 7.78 -5.14 -11.32
N SER A 49 7.80 -6.45 -11.54
CA SER A 49 6.62 -7.31 -11.69
C SER A 49 6.62 -8.41 -10.64
N CYS A 50 5.43 -8.82 -10.19
CA CYS A 50 5.26 -9.91 -9.22
C CYS A 50 4.76 -11.17 -9.94
N ALA A 51 5.57 -12.23 -9.96
CA ALA A 51 5.20 -13.49 -10.60
C ALA A 51 3.98 -14.19 -9.97
N VAL A 52 3.66 -13.85 -8.72
CA VAL A 52 2.55 -14.43 -7.94
C VAL A 52 1.52 -13.37 -7.52
N TYR A 53 1.25 -12.38 -8.39
CA TYR A 53 0.42 -11.21 -8.05
C TYR A 53 -0.93 -11.57 -7.41
N TYR A 54 -1.63 -12.58 -7.94
CA TYR A 54 -2.92 -13.02 -7.41
C TYR A 54 -2.81 -13.87 -6.14
N ALA A 55 -1.67 -14.54 -5.92
CA ALA A 55 -1.37 -15.35 -4.74
C ALA A 55 -0.51 -14.60 -3.70
N ARG A 56 -0.46 -13.26 -3.77
CA ARG A 56 0.37 -12.45 -2.86
C ARG A 56 -0.01 -12.70 -1.40
N PRO A 57 0.98 -12.87 -0.51
CA PRO A 57 0.70 -12.98 0.91
C PRO A 57 0.01 -11.69 1.42
N PRO A 58 -0.82 -11.78 2.47
CA PRO A 58 -1.54 -10.62 3.03
C PRO A 58 -0.63 -9.43 3.37
N SER A 59 0.60 -9.69 3.79
CA SER A 59 1.63 -8.68 4.05
C SER A 59 1.92 -7.83 2.81
N CYS A 60 2.16 -8.44 1.65
CA CYS A 60 2.40 -7.73 0.41
C CYS A 60 1.15 -7.03 -0.13
N ARG A 61 -0.06 -7.58 0.09
CA ARG A 61 -1.32 -6.97 -0.37
C ARG A 61 -1.67 -5.72 0.41
N LYS A 62 -1.45 -5.74 1.73
CA LYS A 62 -1.81 -4.64 2.63
C LYS A 62 -0.71 -3.59 2.80
N TYR A 63 0.53 -3.89 2.39
CA TYR A 63 1.64 -2.94 2.52
C TYR A 63 1.47 -1.72 1.61
N PRO A 64 1.78 -0.50 2.10
CA PRO A 64 1.92 -0.13 3.51
C PRO A 64 0.54 -0.06 4.17
N ARG A 65 0.40 -0.61 5.39
CA ARG A 65 -0.91 -0.61 6.09
C ARG A 65 -1.20 0.75 6.72
N THR A 66 -0.17 1.39 7.29
CA THR A 66 -0.19 2.70 7.97
C THR A 66 1.02 3.52 7.53
N VAL A 67 1.02 4.84 7.81
CA VAL A 67 2.16 5.74 7.53
C VAL A 67 3.46 5.19 8.13
N SER A 68 3.41 4.76 9.39
CA SER A 68 4.57 4.24 10.13
C SER A 68 5.12 2.92 9.57
N GLU A 69 4.32 2.18 8.81
CA GLU A 69 4.76 0.95 8.14
C GLU A 69 5.38 1.23 6.76
N ASN A 70 5.18 2.42 6.19
CA ASN A 70 5.77 2.78 4.90
C ASN A 70 7.27 3.10 5.08
N VAL A 71 8.10 2.09 4.86
CA VAL A 71 9.57 2.21 4.91
C VAL A 71 10.17 2.71 3.60
N THR A 72 9.35 2.90 2.56
CA THR A 72 9.76 3.35 1.22
C THR A 72 8.95 4.55 0.73
N PRO A 73 8.74 5.61 1.54
CA PRO A 73 7.82 6.69 1.21
C PRO A 73 8.28 7.51 -0.01
N ALA A 74 9.59 7.58 -0.26
CA ALA A 74 10.15 8.34 -1.37
C ALA A 74 9.83 7.74 -2.76
N THR A 75 9.53 6.45 -2.84
CA THR A 75 9.36 5.74 -4.12
C THR A 75 8.04 4.98 -4.24
N CYS A 76 7.36 4.69 -3.12
CA CYS A 76 6.10 3.97 -3.11
C CYS A 76 4.95 4.86 -3.59
N GLY A 77 4.10 4.32 -4.47
CA GLY A 77 2.91 5.03 -4.96
C GLY A 77 1.78 5.20 -3.93
N TYR A 78 1.89 4.57 -2.77
CA TYR A 78 0.93 4.75 -1.68
C TYR A 78 1.29 5.95 -0.81
N TYR A 79 0.28 6.75 -0.51
CA TYR A 79 0.36 7.90 0.38
C TYR A 79 -0.83 7.90 1.36
N PHE A 80 -0.78 8.76 2.37
CA PHE A 80 -1.78 8.81 3.43
C PHE A 80 -2.24 10.25 3.62
N VAL A 81 -3.55 10.44 3.72
CA VAL A 81 -4.21 11.73 3.97
C VAL A 81 -4.94 11.70 5.31
N ASP A 82 -5.19 12.89 5.87
CA ASP A 82 -5.97 12.98 7.10
C ASP A 82 -7.44 12.61 6.84
N VAL A 83 -7.99 11.72 7.67
CA VAL A 83 -9.34 11.22 7.44
C VAL A 83 -10.43 12.26 7.66
N THR A 84 -10.16 13.30 8.46
CA THR A 84 -11.06 14.42 8.69
C THR A 84 -11.18 15.34 7.47
N GLU A 85 -10.19 15.31 6.56
CA GLU A 85 -10.23 16.04 5.30
C GLU A 85 -11.05 15.32 4.22
N ILE A 86 -11.12 13.98 4.27
CA ILE A 86 -11.89 13.18 3.31
C ILE A 86 -13.39 13.54 3.36
N GLY A 87 -13.93 13.77 4.56
CA GLY A 87 -15.35 14.11 4.76
C GLY A 87 -15.72 15.56 4.46
N ARG A 88 -14.74 16.45 4.28
CA ARG A 88 -14.96 17.88 3.99
C ARG A 88 -15.03 18.21 2.50
N ALA A 89 -14.69 17.25 1.62
CA ALA A 89 -14.59 17.47 0.18
C ALA A 89 -15.92 17.31 -0.60
N GLN A 90 -17.09 17.30 0.06
CA GLN A 90 -18.40 17.54 -0.57
C GLN A 90 -19.23 18.42 0.38
N PRO A 91 -19.87 19.52 -0.08
CA PRO A 91 -20.53 19.68 -1.38
C PRO A 91 -20.20 20.99 -2.13
N ALA A 92 -19.98 20.89 -3.45
CA ALA A 92 -20.16 22.01 -4.38
C ALA A 92 -20.33 21.46 -5.81
N THR A 93 -21.52 20.99 -6.14
CA THR A 93 -22.05 21.11 -7.51
C THR A 93 -23.50 21.52 -7.40
N GLU A 94 -23.63 22.83 -7.51
CA GLU A 94 -24.80 23.67 -7.63
C GLU A 94 -25.84 23.10 -8.60
N GLN A 95 -27.10 23.11 -8.16
CA GLN A 95 -28.23 23.05 -9.07
C GLN A 95 -28.26 24.34 -9.88
N ALA A 96 -28.12 24.22 -11.20
CA ALA A 96 -28.46 25.28 -12.13
C ALA A 96 -29.21 24.66 -13.31
N GLY A 97 -30.49 25.00 -13.46
CA GLY A 97 -31.22 24.83 -14.71
C GLY A 97 -32.69 24.47 -14.56
N GLY A 98 -33.57 25.47 -14.71
CA GLY A 98 -34.98 25.29 -15.08
C GLY A 98 -35.95 26.14 -14.29
#